data_AF-A0A1Y0E9G6-F1
#
_entry.id   AF-A0A1Y0E9G6-F1
#
_cell.length_a   1.000
_cell.length_b   1.000
_cell.length_c   1.000
_cell.angle_alpha   90.00
_cell.angle_beta   90.00
_cell.angle_gamma   90.00
#
_symmetry.space_group_name_H-M   'P 1'
#
loop_
_entity.id
_entity.type
_entity.pdbx_description
1 polymer ?
#
loop_
_entity_poly.entity_id
_entity_poly.type
_entity_poly.pdbx_seq_one_letter_code
_entity_poly.pdbx_strand_id
1 'polypeptide(L)'
;MNEFPAITKFDFAAHPADPGELAQVWMPEIEQAAAIHVPDDRFIAFLVAALRLGARSKSLKGFNLMDVVEKAGYSRSTFFRLFEGYTGFLFKGYQLTCLLSTKVYAKHLAQQQLSLDEFCTFTTDVFFGANCTIPNEILQMLWREHYTTHSAFHPHVAELAPVIHRYLAQNPQTQHLQIDLEELGGVLKDLDLAILNASLEDSALWGTPFYYKKLKKMLKGYLAAHE
;
A
#
# COMPACT_ATOMS: atom_id res chain seq x y z
N MET A 1 27.52 -1.82 -0.67
CA MET A 1 26.08 -1.66 -0.96
C MET A 1 25.36 -2.04 0.32
N ASN A 2 24.58 -1.14 0.91
CA ASN A 2 23.73 -1.53 2.04
C ASN A 2 22.61 -2.39 1.47
N GLU A 3 22.55 -3.66 1.89
CA GLU A 3 21.41 -4.53 1.61
C GLU A 3 20.23 -4.01 2.43
N PHE A 4 19.20 -3.50 1.77
CA PHE A 4 17.97 -3.12 2.46
C PHE A 4 17.20 -4.39 2.87
N PRO A 5 16.52 -4.39 4.03
CA PRO A 5 15.67 -5.51 4.42
C PRO A 5 14.55 -5.69 3.38
N ALA A 6 14.13 -6.95 3.15
CA ALA A 6 12.93 -7.21 2.36
C ALA A 6 11.70 -6.53 3.01
N ILE A 7 10.65 -6.24 2.24
CA ILE A 7 9.41 -5.61 2.75
C ILE A 7 8.76 -6.37 3.92
N THR A 8 9.15 -7.63 4.13
CA THR A 8 8.67 -8.55 5.18
C THR A 8 9.59 -8.63 6.40
N LYS A 9 10.67 -7.83 6.47
CA LYS A 9 11.73 -7.95 7.51
C LYS A 9 11.88 -6.72 8.40
N PHE A 10 10.91 -5.81 8.41
CA PHE A 10 10.94 -4.64 9.28
C PHE A 10 10.39 -4.97 10.67
N ASP A 11 11.04 -4.49 11.73
CA ASP A 11 10.54 -4.63 13.10
C ASP A 11 9.78 -3.37 13.54
N PHE A 12 8.57 -3.22 13.04
CA PHE A 12 7.68 -2.12 13.44
C PHE A 12 7.12 -2.28 14.86
N ALA A 13 7.28 -3.46 15.48
CA ALA A 13 6.85 -3.68 16.85
C ALA A 13 7.78 -3.00 17.86
N ALA A 14 9.07 -2.93 17.52
CA ALA A 14 10.09 -2.25 18.31
C ALA A 14 10.32 -0.82 17.83
N HIS A 15 10.35 -0.57 16.52
CA HIS A 15 10.87 0.68 15.96
C HIS A 15 9.83 1.44 15.12
N PRO A 16 9.88 2.78 15.07
CA PRO A 16 9.11 3.55 14.10
C PRO A 16 9.47 3.21 12.66
N ALA A 17 8.51 3.38 11.75
CA ALA A 17 8.72 3.28 10.32
C ALA A 17 9.61 4.43 9.82
N ASP A 18 10.57 4.12 8.94
CA ASP A 18 11.29 5.11 8.15
C ASP A 18 10.70 5.16 6.73
N PRO A 19 9.95 6.22 6.36
CA PRO A 19 9.33 6.33 5.04
C PRO A 19 10.35 6.26 3.88
N GLY A 20 11.58 6.73 4.10
CA GLY A 20 12.64 6.73 3.10
C GLY A 20 13.17 5.32 2.82
N GLU A 21 13.45 4.55 3.88
CA GLU A 21 13.84 3.14 3.73
C GLU A 21 12.70 2.32 3.13
N LEU A 22 11.46 2.55 3.58
CA LEU A 22 10.29 1.87 3.04
C LEU A 22 10.09 2.17 1.56
N ALA A 23 10.21 3.43 1.13
CA ALA A 23 10.11 3.77 -0.28
C ALA A 23 11.18 3.06 -1.13
N GLN A 24 12.40 2.89 -0.61
CA GLN A 24 13.49 2.23 -1.33
C GLN A 24 13.26 0.73 -1.53
N VAL A 25 12.60 0.05 -0.59
CA VAL A 25 12.30 -1.39 -0.70
C VAL A 25 10.99 -1.67 -1.44
N TRP A 26 10.01 -0.77 -1.33
CA TRP A 26 8.71 -0.92 -1.98
C TRP A 26 8.77 -0.57 -3.46
N MET A 27 9.58 0.41 -3.86
CA MET A 27 9.66 0.85 -5.25
C MET A 27 9.99 -0.29 -6.23
N PRO A 28 11.02 -1.14 -6.01
CA PRO A 28 11.28 -2.27 -6.90
C PRO A 28 10.13 -3.28 -7.00
N GLU A 29 9.43 -3.55 -5.89
CA GLU A 29 8.28 -4.47 -5.87
C GLU A 29 7.10 -3.90 -6.68
N ILE A 30 6.83 -2.60 -6.53
CA ILE A 30 5.77 -1.90 -7.28
C ILE A 30 6.14 -1.82 -8.77
N GLU A 31 7.39 -1.54 -9.13
CA GLU A 31 7.86 -1.54 -10.52
C GLU A 31 7.66 -2.92 -11.16
N GLN A 32 8.02 -4.00 -10.45
CA GLN A 32 7.84 -5.36 -10.95
C GLN A 32 6.35 -5.72 -11.10
N ALA A 33 5.52 -5.37 -10.11
CA ALA A 33 4.07 -5.62 -10.19
C ALA A 33 3.42 -4.82 -11.34
N ALA A 34 3.84 -3.56 -11.55
CA ALA A 34 3.35 -2.73 -12.64
C ALA A 34 3.64 -3.36 -14.01
N ALA A 35 4.86 -3.87 -14.22
CA ALA A 35 5.26 -4.50 -15.46
C ALA A 35 4.46 -5.78 -15.82
N ILE A 36 3.84 -6.42 -14.82
CA ILE A 36 3.05 -7.65 -15.00
C ILE A 36 1.56 -7.33 -15.16
N HIS A 37 1.06 -6.34 -14.42
CA HIS A 37 -0.37 -6.15 -14.22
C HIS A 37 -0.97 -4.90 -14.88
N VAL A 38 -0.14 -3.98 -15.38
CA VAL A 38 -0.61 -2.74 -16.01
C VAL A 38 -0.42 -2.83 -17.53
N PRO A 39 -1.49 -2.78 -18.33
CA PRO A 39 -1.39 -2.97 -19.78
C PRO A 39 -0.92 -1.74 -20.55
N ASP A 40 -0.98 -0.53 -19.96
CA ASP A 40 -0.57 0.72 -20.63
C ASP A 40 0.85 1.12 -20.22
N ASP A 41 1.81 0.82 -21.09
CA ASP A 41 3.22 1.16 -20.91
C ASP A 41 3.47 2.66 -20.68
N ARG A 42 2.60 3.54 -21.21
CA ARG A 42 2.74 4.99 -21.02
C ARG A 42 2.42 5.37 -19.59
N PHE A 43 1.35 4.80 -19.03
CA PHE A 43 0.98 5.03 -17.63
C PHE A 43 2.13 4.57 -16.72
N ILE A 44 2.66 3.35 -16.97
CA ILE A 44 3.79 2.80 -16.23
C ILE A 44 4.99 3.76 -16.31
N ALA A 45 5.35 4.23 -17.51
CA ALA A 45 6.50 5.12 -17.68
C ALA A 45 6.38 6.41 -16.85
N PHE A 46 5.22 7.07 -16.84
CA PHE A 46 4.99 8.26 -16.02
C PHE A 46 5.00 7.93 -14.52
N LEU A 47 4.37 6.83 -14.09
CA LEU A 47 4.36 6.42 -12.69
C LEU A 47 5.78 6.09 -12.19
N VAL A 48 6.54 5.31 -12.94
CA VAL A 48 7.91 4.93 -12.59
C VAL A 48 8.83 6.14 -12.56
N ALA A 49 8.70 7.05 -13.53
CA ALA A 49 9.42 8.32 -13.50
C ALA A 49 9.11 9.13 -12.24
N ALA A 50 7.84 9.23 -11.87
CA ALA A 50 7.38 9.93 -10.66
C ALA A 50 7.88 9.25 -9.37
N LEU A 51 7.76 7.92 -9.25
CA LEU A 51 8.24 7.17 -8.09
C LEU A 51 9.75 7.33 -7.91
N ARG A 52 10.53 7.26 -8.98
CA ARG A 52 11.99 7.44 -8.93
C ARG A 52 12.42 8.87 -8.62
N LEU A 53 11.63 9.87 -9.03
CA LEU A 53 11.81 11.26 -8.65
C LEU A 53 11.41 11.51 -7.19
N GLY A 54 10.29 10.95 -6.76
CA GLY A 54 9.75 11.03 -5.40
C GLY A 54 10.64 10.32 -4.38
N ALA A 55 11.17 9.14 -4.69
CA ALA A 55 12.13 8.43 -3.82
C ALA A 55 13.41 9.25 -3.54
N ARG A 56 13.69 10.28 -4.36
CA ARG A 56 14.81 11.22 -4.15
C ARG A 56 14.38 12.51 -3.45
N SER A 57 13.09 12.78 -3.31
CA SER A 57 12.52 13.99 -2.73
C SER A 57 11.66 13.68 -1.50
N LYS A 58 12.06 14.15 -0.32
CA LYS A 58 11.31 13.95 0.93
C LYS A 58 10.01 14.77 1.04
N SER A 59 9.61 15.49 0.00
CA SER A 59 8.38 16.32 0.00
C SER A 59 7.87 16.59 -1.42
N LEU A 60 6.60 17.00 -1.52
CA LEU A 60 6.00 17.48 -2.78
C LEU A 60 6.68 18.74 -3.34
N LYS A 61 7.35 19.55 -2.49
CA LYS A 61 7.97 20.81 -2.93
C LYS A 61 9.10 20.61 -3.96
N GLY A 62 9.70 19.42 -4.00
CA GLY A 62 10.73 19.05 -4.98
C GLY A 62 10.19 18.29 -6.20
N PHE A 63 8.88 18.05 -6.29
CA PHE A 63 8.28 17.27 -7.37
C PHE A 63 7.93 18.16 -8.57
N ASN A 64 8.75 18.12 -9.62
CA ASN A 64 8.49 18.84 -10.86
C ASN A 64 7.82 17.93 -11.88
N LEU A 65 6.58 18.27 -12.27
CA LEU A 65 5.84 17.53 -13.29
C LEU A 65 6.58 17.47 -14.64
N MET A 66 7.29 18.52 -15.03
CA MET A 66 8.01 18.52 -16.30
C MET A 66 9.16 17.52 -16.31
N ASP A 67 9.83 17.32 -15.18
CA ASP A 67 10.89 16.30 -15.04
C ASP A 67 10.30 14.89 -15.15
N VAL A 68 9.08 14.67 -14.64
CA VAL A 68 8.36 13.39 -14.81
C VAL A 68 8.07 13.14 -16.28
N VAL A 69 7.58 14.15 -16.99
CA VAL A 69 7.25 14.04 -18.42
C VAL A 69 8.49 13.74 -19.25
N GLU A 70 9.57 14.47 -18.99
CA GLU A 70 10.86 14.26 -19.66
C GLU A 70 11.41 12.85 -19.41
N LYS A 71 11.46 12.42 -18.14
CA LYS A 71 12.00 11.10 -17.78
C LYS A 71 11.13 9.93 -18.24
N ALA A 72 9.83 10.13 -18.38
CA ALA A 72 8.93 9.15 -18.95
C ALA A 72 9.14 8.96 -20.46
N GLY A 73 9.81 9.90 -21.14
CA GLY A 73 10.09 9.82 -22.57
C GLY A 73 8.89 10.13 -23.47
N TYR A 74 7.86 10.79 -22.94
CA TYR A 74 6.62 11.11 -23.66
C TYR A 74 6.36 12.61 -23.71
N SER A 75 5.51 13.04 -24.64
CA SER A 75 5.14 14.45 -24.77
C SER A 75 4.23 14.94 -23.63
N ARG A 76 4.28 16.25 -23.36
CA ARG A 76 3.32 16.92 -22.47
C ARG A 76 1.87 16.68 -22.90
N SER A 77 1.57 16.71 -24.19
CA SER A 77 0.22 16.42 -24.71
C SER A 77 -0.26 15.01 -24.38
N THR A 78 0.64 14.02 -24.41
CA THR A 78 0.32 12.64 -24.02
C THR A 78 -0.02 12.56 -22.54
N PHE A 79 0.75 13.25 -21.69
CA PHE A 79 0.47 13.31 -20.25
C PHE A 79 -0.92 13.87 -19.95
N PHE A 80 -1.25 15.06 -20.46
CA PHE A 80 -2.54 15.71 -20.16
C PHE A 80 -3.73 14.92 -20.71
N ARG A 81 -3.56 14.18 -21.81
CA ARG A 81 -4.60 13.28 -22.33
C ARG A 81 -4.90 12.10 -21.40
N LEU A 82 -3.90 11.59 -20.67
CA LEU A 82 -4.05 10.43 -19.78
C LEU A 82 -4.55 10.82 -18.39
N PHE A 83 -4.10 11.98 -17.89
CA PHE A 83 -4.24 12.33 -16.48
C PHE A 83 -5.06 13.59 -16.22
N GLU A 84 -5.41 14.36 -17.26
CA GLU A 84 -6.20 15.61 -17.19
C GLU A 84 -5.55 16.75 -16.40
N GLY A 85 -4.50 16.46 -15.63
CA GLY A 85 -3.76 17.41 -14.84
C GLY A 85 -2.84 16.74 -13.83
N TYR A 86 -2.17 17.56 -13.04
CA TYR A 86 -1.25 17.10 -12.01
C TYR A 86 -1.94 16.30 -10.90
N THR A 87 -3.07 16.80 -10.40
CA THR A 87 -3.82 16.19 -9.30
C THR A 87 -4.48 14.88 -9.74
N GLY A 88 -4.99 14.82 -10.98
CA GLY A 88 -5.48 13.58 -11.59
C GLY A 88 -4.38 12.54 -11.79
N PHE A 89 -3.17 12.96 -12.15
CA PHE A 89 -2.00 12.07 -12.22
C PHE A 89 -1.63 11.49 -10.86
N LEU A 90 -1.50 12.34 -9.84
CA LEU A 90 -1.16 11.87 -8.49
C LEU A 90 -2.24 10.95 -7.92
N PHE A 91 -3.52 11.25 -8.13
CA PHE A 91 -4.59 10.41 -7.62
C PHE A 91 -4.67 9.04 -8.31
N LYS A 92 -4.62 9.01 -9.65
CA LYS A 92 -4.57 7.73 -10.39
C LYS A 92 -3.31 6.94 -10.07
N GLY A 93 -2.17 7.62 -9.90
CA GLY A 93 -0.91 7.00 -9.50
C GLY A 93 -0.99 6.39 -8.11
N TYR A 94 -1.55 7.12 -7.14
CA TYR A 94 -1.81 6.66 -5.79
C TYR A 94 -2.72 5.41 -5.77
N GLN A 95 -3.88 5.47 -6.43
CA GLN A 95 -4.81 4.34 -6.51
C GLN A 95 -4.15 3.10 -7.12
N LEU A 96 -3.37 3.30 -8.18
CA LEU A 96 -2.64 2.22 -8.83
C LEU A 96 -1.58 1.63 -7.90
N THR A 97 -0.81 2.46 -7.18
CA THR A 97 0.17 1.97 -6.20
C THR A 97 -0.52 1.12 -5.13
N CYS A 98 -1.67 1.54 -4.59
CA CYS A 98 -2.43 0.72 -3.63
C CYS A 98 -2.86 -0.64 -4.21
N LEU A 99 -3.34 -0.67 -5.46
CA LEU A 99 -3.71 -1.91 -6.15
C LEU A 99 -2.48 -2.82 -6.36
N LEU A 100 -1.36 -2.25 -6.79
CA LEU A 100 -0.11 -2.99 -7.00
C LEU A 100 0.44 -3.54 -5.68
N SER A 101 0.37 -2.78 -4.58
CA SER A 101 0.74 -3.26 -3.24
C SER A 101 -0.05 -4.51 -2.85
N THR A 102 -1.31 -4.62 -3.27
CA THR A 102 -2.13 -5.82 -3.04
C THR A 102 -1.63 -7.02 -3.85
N LYS A 103 -1.16 -6.81 -5.09
CA LYS A 103 -0.54 -7.88 -5.90
C LYS A 103 0.78 -8.33 -5.31
N VAL A 104 1.61 -7.39 -4.84
CA VAL A 104 2.85 -7.67 -4.12
C VAL A 104 2.55 -8.49 -2.86
N TYR A 105 1.60 -8.06 -2.03
CA TYR A 105 1.15 -8.78 -0.84
C TYR A 105 0.74 -10.23 -1.19
N ALA A 106 -0.13 -10.42 -2.17
CA ALA A 106 -0.60 -11.74 -2.58
C ALA A 106 0.54 -12.66 -3.06
N LYS A 107 1.48 -12.11 -3.85
CA LYS A 107 2.67 -12.82 -4.32
C LYS A 107 3.53 -13.31 -3.15
N HIS A 108 3.84 -12.44 -2.20
CA HIS A 108 4.67 -12.80 -1.04
C HIS A 108 3.94 -13.76 -0.10
N LEU A 109 2.63 -13.57 0.12
CA LEU A 109 1.82 -14.43 0.97
C LEU A 109 1.75 -15.87 0.44
N ALA A 110 1.55 -16.04 -0.87
CA ALA A 110 1.41 -17.35 -1.51
C ALA A 110 2.67 -18.23 -1.42
N GLN A 111 3.82 -17.66 -1.04
CA GLN A 111 5.09 -18.37 -0.90
C GLN A 111 5.37 -18.86 0.53
N GLN A 112 4.43 -18.65 1.45
CA GLN A 112 4.62 -18.86 2.88
C GLN A 112 3.64 -19.87 3.45
N GLN A 113 4.09 -20.67 4.42
CA GLN A 113 3.22 -21.47 5.30
C GLN A 113 3.33 -20.90 6.71
N LEU A 114 2.37 -20.05 7.06
CA LEU A 114 2.42 -19.28 8.30
C LEU A 114 1.43 -19.87 9.31
N SER A 115 1.82 -19.89 10.58
CA SER A 115 0.86 -19.97 11.69
C SER A 115 -0.04 -18.74 11.71
N LEU A 116 -1.11 -18.78 12.49
CA LEU A 116 -2.01 -17.62 12.62
C LEU A 116 -1.25 -16.36 13.09
N ASP A 117 -0.34 -16.50 14.06
CA ASP A 117 0.44 -15.38 14.60
C ASP A 117 1.45 -14.82 13.60
N GLU A 118 2.11 -15.70 12.84
CA GLU A 118 3.00 -15.29 11.77
C GLU A 118 2.24 -14.62 10.62
N PHE A 119 1.05 -15.12 10.27
CA PHE A 119 0.16 -14.51 9.28
C PHE A 119 -0.26 -13.09 9.69
N CYS A 120 -0.67 -12.92 10.95
CA CYS A 120 -1.03 -11.60 11.49
C CYS A 120 0.16 -10.64 11.47
N THR A 121 1.35 -11.14 11.81
CA THR A 121 2.59 -10.37 11.77
C THR A 121 2.90 -9.93 10.34
N PHE A 122 3.00 -10.88 9.42
CA PHE A 122 3.26 -10.65 7.99
C PHE A 122 2.29 -9.65 7.39
N THR A 123 0.98 -9.85 7.59
CA THR A 123 -0.05 -8.98 7.02
C THR A 123 0.04 -7.57 7.58
N THR A 124 0.29 -7.43 8.88
CA THR A 124 0.46 -6.11 9.49
C THR A 124 1.74 -5.43 8.99
N ASP A 125 2.86 -6.15 8.90
CA ASP A 125 4.14 -5.61 8.42
C ASP A 125 4.00 -5.04 7.00
N VAL A 126 3.40 -5.83 6.11
CA VAL A 126 3.23 -5.42 4.71
C VAL A 126 2.26 -4.24 4.60
N PHE A 127 1.11 -4.26 5.28
CA PHE A 127 0.12 -3.19 5.19
C PHE A 127 0.62 -1.89 5.83
N PHE A 128 1.20 -1.99 7.03
CA PHE A 128 1.74 -0.85 7.74
C PHE A 128 2.92 -0.24 6.99
N GLY A 129 3.84 -1.08 6.50
CA GLY A 129 4.98 -0.67 5.70
C GLY A 129 4.56 0.04 4.42
N ALA A 130 3.64 -0.54 3.64
CA ALA A 130 3.13 0.06 2.41
C ALA A 130 2.53 1.46 2.66
N ASN A 131 1.67 1.59 3.67
CA ASN A 131 1.01 2.86 3.97
C ASN A 131 1.96 3.91 4.53
N CYS A 132 3.00 3.52 5.27
CA CYS A 132 4.02 4.44 5.76
C CYS A 132 4.95 4.97 4.66
N THR A 133 4.90 4.45 3.43
CA THR A 133 5.63 5.04 2.29
C THR A 133 5.01 6.35 1.80
N ILE A 134 3.75 6.62 2.15
CA ILE A 134 2.97 7.72 1.60
C ILE A 134 2.98 8.89 2.59
N PRO A 135 3.53 10.06 2.22
CA PRO A 135 3.49 11.23 3.08
C PRO A 135 2.05 11.66 3.37
N ASN A 136 1.75 11.95 4.64
CA ASN A 136 0.42 12.41 5.07
C ASN A 136 -0.04 13.64 4.28
N GLU A 137 0.87 14.56 3.95
CA GLU A 137 0.57 15.76 3.15
C GLU A 137 -0.03 15.42 1.77
N ILE A 138 0.47 14.37 1.12
CA ILE A 138 -0.02 13.91 -0.18
C ILE A 138 -1.41 13.31 0.00
N LEU A 139 -1.56 12.42 0.98
CA LEU A 139 -2.82 11.74 1.22
C LEU A 139 -3.94 12.73 1.56
N GLN A 140 -3.67 13.71 2.42
CA GLN A 140 -4.62 14.75 2.79
C GLN A 140 -5.03 15.63 1.61
N MET A 141 -4.08 16.02 0.77
CA MET A 141 -4.36 16.76 -0.46
C MET A 141 -5.26 15.94 -1.40
N LEU A 142 -4.88 14.68 -1.68
CA LEU A 142 -5.67 13.81 -2.57
C LEU A 142 -7.09 13.57 -2.03
N TRP A 143 -7.23 13.35 -0.72
CA TRP A 143 -8.53 13.15 -0.10
C TRP A 143 -9.43 14.39 -0.24
N ARG A 144 -8.89 15.58 0.05
CA ARG A 144 -9.64 16.85 -0.01
C ARG A 144 -9.99 17.28 -1.43
N GLU A 145 -9.14 17.00 -2.41
CA GLU A 145 -9.37 17.48 -3.78
C GLU A 145 -10.38 16.63 -4.55
N HIS A 146 -10.47 15.34 -4.26
CA HIS A 146 -11.26 14.41 -5.09
C HIS A 146 -12.65 14.09 -4.51
N TYR A 147 -12.91 14.32 -3.21
CA TYR A 147 -14.24 14.14 -2.57
C TYR A 147 -14.94 12.82 -2.93
N THR A 148 -14.21 11.70 -2.92
CA THR A 148 -14.75 10.39 -3.29
C THR A 148 -15.17 9.57 -2.08
N THR A 149 -15.96 8.51 -2.31
CA THR A 149 -16.24 7.50 -1.29
C THR A 149 -14.95 6.74 -0.93
N HIS A 150 -14.86 6.21 0.29
CA HIS A 150 -13.73 5.38 0.73
C HIS A 150 -13.35 4.27 -0.27
N SER A 151 -14.32 3.52 -0.79
CA SER A 151 -14.10 2.45 -1.78
C SER A 151 -13.58 2.94 -3.14
N ALA A 152 -13.86 4.20 -3.49
CA ALA A 152 -13.32 4.80 -4.71
C ALA A 152 -11.92 5.37 -4.46
N PHE A 153 -11.66 5.87 -3.26
CA PHE A 153 -10.34 6.35 -2.86
C PHE A 153 -9.33 5.20 -2.70
N HIS A 154 -9.74 4.11 -2.04
CA HIS A 154 -8.96 2.90 -1.81
C HIS A 154 -9.59 1.68 -2.51
N PRO A 155 -9.53 1.59 -3.86
CA PRO A 155 -10.18 0.51 -4.61
C PRO A 155 -9.62 -0.88 -4.28
N HIS A 156 -8.38 -0.94 -3.80
CA HIS A 156 -7.69 -2.18 -3.45
C HIS A 156 -8.31 -2.96 -2.28
N VAL A 157 -9.05 -2.30 -1.37
CA VAL A 157 -9.63 -2.94 -0.18
C VAL A 157 -10.57 -4.08 -0.56
N ALA A 158 -11.33 -3.92 -1.65
CA ALA A 158 -12.24 -4.96 -2.15
C ALA A 158 -11.51 -6.23 -2.62
N GLU A 159 -10.23 -6.14 -2.99
CA GLU A 159 -9.44 -7.28 -3.45
C GLU A 159 -8.76 -8.05 -2.29
N LEU A 160 -8.63 -7.45 -1.11
CA LEU A 160 -7.87 -8.03 0.00
C LEU A 160 -8.58 -9.23 0.62
N ALA A 161 -9.89 -9.13 0.87
CA ALA A 161 -10.64 -10.20 1.54
C ALA A 161 -10.58 -11.54 0.77
N PRO A 162 -10.83 -11.57 -0.57
CA PRO A 162 -10.69 -12.81 -1.33
C PRO A 162 -9.28 -13.41 -1.32
N VAL A 163 -8.24 -12.57 -1.31
CA VAL A 163 -6.84 -13.01 -1.25
C VAL A 163 -6.55 -13.67 0.09
N ILE A 164 -6.89 -12.99 1.19
CA ILE A 164 -6.65 -13.46 2.55
C ILE A 164 -7.47 -14.72 2.84
N HIS A 165 -8.77 -14.70 2.53
CA HIS A 165 -9.66 -15.85 2.72
C HIS A 165 -9.15 -17.09 1.99
N ARG A 166 -8.76 -16.95 0.71
CA ARG A 166 -8.22 -18.06 -0.07
C ARG A 166 -6.95 -18.62 0.56
N TYR A 167 -6.04 -17.77 1.00
CA TYR A 167 -4.82 -18.21 1.67
C TYR A 167 -5.13 -18.98 2.95
N LEU A 168 -5.95 -18.40 3.84
CA LEU A 168 -6.25 -19.00 5.13
C LEU A 168 -6.92 -20.37 4.98
N ALA A 169 -7.85 -20.50 4.03
CA ALA A 169 -8.56 -21.75 3.73
C ALA A 169 -7.67 -22.85 3.12
N GLN A 170 -6.54 -22.49 2.50
CA GLN A 170 -5.62 -23.42 1.85
C GLN A 170 -4.38 -23.73 2.69
N ASN A 171 -4.05 -22.86 3.66
CA ASN A 171 -2.89 -23.02 4.50
C ASN A 171 -3.18 -24.04 5.63
N PRO A 172 -2.41 -25.14 5.75
CA PRO A 172 -2.69 -26.21 6.71
C PRO A 172 -2.82 -25.76 8.17
N GLN A 173 -2.10 -24.70 8.55
CA GLN A 173 -2.10 -24.17 9.92
C GLN A 173 -3.30 -23.27 10.24
N THR A 174 -4.08 -22.85 9.25
CA THR A 174 -5.22 -21.92 9.42
C THR A 174 -6.50 -22.38 8.73
N GLN A 175 -6.47 -23.47 7.95
CA GLN A 175 -7.63 -23.96 7.20
C GLN A 175 -8.81 -24.43 8.08
N HIS A 176 -8.58 -24.59 9.39
CA HIS A 176 -9.63 -24.91 10.35
C HIS A 176 -10.51 -23.69 10.70
N LEU A 177 -9.99 -22.47 10.50
CA LEU A 177 -10.69 -21.23 10.80
C LEU A 177 -11.98 -21.11 9.96
N GLN A 178 -13.09 -20.77 10.60
CA GLN A 178 -14.39 -20.58 9.94
C GLN A 178 -14.60 -19.12 9.56
N ILE A 179 -13.86 -18.62 8.57
CA ILE A 179 -13.89 -17.21 8.18
C ILE A 179 -15.04 -16.93 7.20
N ASP A 180 -15.95 -16.03 7.58
CA ASP A 180 -16.91 -15.46 6.62
C ASP A 180 -16.24 -14.38 5.75
N LEU A 181 -16.42 -14.47 4.44
CA LEU A 181 -15.75 -13.57 3.49
C LEU A 181 -16.28 -12.13 3.56
N GLU A 182 -17.58 -11.94 3.82
CA GLU A 182 -18.18 -10.62 3.93
C GLU A 182 -17.74 -9.93 5.22
N GLU A 183 -17.73 -10.67 6.33
CA GLU A 183 -17.23 -10.19 7.62
C GLU A 183 -15.74 -9.83 7.56
N LEU A 184 -14.90 -10.69 6.96
CA LEU A 184 -13.49 -10.37 6.72
C LEU A 184 -13.34 -9.09 5.88
N GLY A 185 -14.20 -8.92 4.87
CA GLY A 185 -14.26 -7.68 4.09
C GLY A 185 -14.54 -6.45 4.94
N GLY A 186 -15.49 -6.53 5.87
CA GLY A 186 -15.78 -5.49 6.85
C GLY A 186 -14.59 -5.16 7.74
N VAL A 187 -13.92 -6.18 8.29
CA VAL A 187 -12.75 -6.02 9.16
C VAL A 187 -11.59 -5.35 8.43
N LEU A 188 -11.30 -5.75 7.20
CA LEU A 188 -10.24 -5.15 6.39
C LEU A 188 -10.54 -3.71 6.01
N LYS A 189 -11.82 -3.39 5.76
CA LYS A 189 -12.28 -2.02 5.55
C LYS A 189 -12.06 -1.16 6.80
N ASP A 190 -12.37 -1.67 7.98
CA ASP A 190 -12.19 -0.93 9.24
C ASP A 190 -10.70 -0.73 9.59
N LEU A 191 -9.86 -1.72 9.31
CA LEU A 191 -8.40 -1.60 9.42
C LEU A 191 -7.86 -0.49 8.51
N ASP A 192 -8.29 -0.48 7.25
CA ASP A 192 -7.87 0.52 6.27
C ASP A 192 -8.41 1.93 6.61
N LEU A 193 -9.64 2.03 7.11
CA LEU A 193 -10.19 3.29 7.64
C LEU A 193 -9.39 3.81 8.85
N ALA A 194 -8.96 2.91 9.74
CA ALA A 194 -8.13 3.30 10.89
C ALA A 194 -6.76 3.86 10.44
N ILE A 195 -6.19 3.32 9.36
CA ILE A 195 -4.98 3.85 8.74
C ILE A 195 -5.26 5.21 8.09
N LEU A 196 -6.28 5.29 7.23
CA LEU A 196 -6.65 6.51 6.52
C LEU A 196 -6.89 7.66 7.49
N ASN A 197 -7.69 7.46 8.53
CA ASN A 197 -7.98 8.50 9.52
C ASN A 197 -6.72 8.97 10.26
N ALA A 198 -5.83 8.05 10.64
CA ALA A 198 -4.58 8.42 11.30
C ALA A 198 -3.71 9.34 10.43
N SER A 199 -3.63 9.07 9.12
CA SER A 199 -2.90 9.90 8.17
C SER A 199 -3.62 11.22 7.85
N LEU A 200 -4.95 11.21 7.76
CA LEU A 200 -5.75 12.43 7.52
C LEU A 200 -5.71 13.42 8.69
N GLU A 201 -5.64 12.91 9.92
CA GLU A 201 -5.52 13.70 11.15
C GLU A 201 -4.08 14.16 11.45
N ASP A 202 -3.11 13.74 10.63
CA ASP A 202 -1.67 13.92 10.88
C ASP A 202 -1.26 13.45 12.28
N SER A 203 -1.78 12.29 12.69
CA SER A 203 -1.54 11.76 14.03
C SER A 203 -0.03 11.57 14.28
N ALA A 204 0.49 12.17 15.34
CA ALA A 204 1.89 11.98 15.78
C ALA A 204 2.24 10.53 16.13
N LEU A 205 1.24 9.67 16.33
CA LEU A 205 1.42 8.24 16.57
C LEU A 205 1.46 7.42 15.26
N TRP A 206 1.08 7.99 14.11
CA TRP A 206 1.18 7.30 12.82
C TRP A 206 2.65 7.02 12.50
N GLY A 207 2.93 5.85 11.91
CA GLY A 207 4.31 5.39 11.69
C GLY A 207 5.05 4.91 12.95
N THR A 208 4.41 4.91 14.13
CA THR A 208 5.03 4.40 15.38
C THR A 208 4.57 2.98 15.72
N PRO A 209 5.28 2.28 16.63
CA PRO A 209 4.86 0.97 17.12
C PRO A 209 3.45 0.92 17.74
N PHE A 210 2.90 2.06 18.16
CA PHE A 210 1.54 2.13 18.69
C PHE A 210 0.50 1.72 17.64
N TYR A 211 0.51 2.36 16.46
CA TYR A 211 -0.46 2.06 15.41
C TYR A 211 -0.22 0.67 14.82
N TYR A 212 1.04 0.27 14.64
CA TYR A 212 1.38 -1.09 14.23
C TYR A 212 0.75 -2.14 15.17
N LYS A 213 0.96 -2.01 16.48
CA LYS A 213 0.40 -2.94 17.48
C LYS A 213 -1.13 -2.89 17.51
N LYS A 214 -1.74 -1.71 17.31
CA LYS A 214 -3.20 -1.55 17.23
C LYS A 214 -3.77 -2.36 16.06
N LEU A 215 -3.22 -2.18 14.85
CA LEU A 215 -3.67 -2.89 13.65
C LEU A 215 -3.48 -4.40 13.77
N LYS A 216 -2.31 -4.84 14.27
CA LYS A 216 -2.05 -6.26 14.53
C LYS A 216 -3.06 -6.89 15.49
N LYS A 217 -3.39 -6.18 16.58
CA LYS A 217 -4.38 -6.65 17.56
C LYS A 217 -5.79 -6.71 16.99
N MET A 218 -6.17 -5.76 16.15
CA MET A 218 -7.47 -5.78 15.47
C MET A 218 -7.60 -7.01 14.56
N LEU A 219 -6.61 -7.26 13.70
CA LEU A 219 -6.59 -8.42 12.81
C LEU A 219 -6.55 -9.74 13.59
N LYS A 220 -5.64 -9.86 14.57
CA LYS A 220 -5.51 -11.06 15.40
C LYS A 220 -6.78 -11.33 16.21
N GLY A 221 -7.38 -10.28 16.77
CA GLY A 221 -8.61 -10.40 17.57
C GLY A 221 -9.77 -10.96 16.76
N TYR A 222 -9.92 -10.53 15.50
CA TYR A 222 -10.90 -11.09 14.59
C TYR A 222 -10.63 -12.58 14.30
N LEU A 223 -9.41 -12.91 13.86
CA LEU A 223 -9.10 -14.27 13.45
C LEU A 223 -9.12 -15.28 14.60
N ALA A 224 -8.67 -14.88 15.80
CA ALA A 224 -8.72 -15.73 16.99
C ALA A 224 -10.14 -15.99 17.50
N ALA A 225 -11.13 -15.15 17.13
CA ALA A 225 -12.54 -15.40 17.43
C ALA A 225 -13.16 -16.48 16.51
N HIS A 226 -12.43 -16.91 15.48
CA HIS A 226 -12.85 -17.89 14.47
C HIS A 226 -12.01 -19.18 14.49
N GLU A 227 -11.14 -19.36 15.49
CA GLU A 227 -10.54 -20.64 15.88
C GLU A 227 -11.59 -21.60 16.45
#